data_AF-A0A7C3CSB2-F1
#
_entry.id   AF-A0A7C3CSB2-F1
#
_cell.length_a   1.000
_cell.length_b   1.000
_cell.length_c   1.000
_cell.angle_alpha   90.00
_cell.angle_beta   90.00
_cell.angle_gamma   90.00
#
_symmetry.space_group_name_H-M   'P 1'
#
loop_
_entity.id
_entity.type
_entity.pdbx_description
1 polymer ?
#
loop_
_entity_poly.entity_id
_entity_poly.type
_entity_poly.pdbx_seq_one_letter_code
_entity_poly.pdbx_strand_id
1 'polypeptide(L)'
;AAPVRDTMKQSNDRGEIEVTVDRNKLWHALTPQLFRAGLLLEALEAGLTHPERITDEASALELQGYSPLLVEAPMDNLKITRPEDLPLAEFYLQRELEG
;
A
#
# COMPACT_ATOMS: atom_id res chain seq x y z
N ALA A 1 2.75 6.56 1.52
CA ALA A 1 3.47 5.43 0.88
C ALA A 1 4.89 5.38 1.42
N ALA A 2 5.59 4.25 1.35
CA ALA A 2 6.99 4.14 1.79
C ALA A 2 7.85 3.41 0.74
N PRO A 3 9.08 3.85 0.44
CA PRO A 3 9.95 3.12 -0.49
C PRO A 3 10.25 1.70 0.02
N VAL A 4 10.31 0.73 -0.88
CA VAL A 4 10.70 -0.64 -0.52
C VAL A 4 12.17 -0.69 -0.11
N ARG A 5 12.43 -1.29 1.06
CA ARG A 5 13.78 -1.39 1.64
C ARG A 5 14.45 -2.75 1.44
N ASP A 6 13.67 -3.81 1.33
CA ASP A 6 14.18 -5.16 1.20
C ASP A 6 14.39 -5.56 -0.27
N THR A 7 15.11 -6.65 -0.50
CA THR A 7 15.23 -7.21 -1.85
C THR A 7 13.94 -7.93 -2.20
N MET A 8 13.31 -7.57 -3.31
CA MET A 8 12.05 -8.18 -3.74
C MET A 8 12.32 -9.39 -4.64
N LYS A 9 11.64 -10.50 -4.36
CA LYS A 9 11.64 -11.71 -5.19
C LYS A 9 10.22 -11.95 -5.70
N GLN A 10 10.09 -12.23 -6.99
CA GLN A 10 8.88 -12.77 -7.57
C GLN A 10 9.03 -14.29 -7.67
N SER A 11 8.01 -15.02 -7.25
CA SER A 11 7.99 -16.48 -7.31
C SER A 11 7.27 -16.98 -8.56
N ASN A 12 7.63 -18.17 -9.03
CA ASN A 12 6.84 -18.95 -9.98
C ASN A 12 5.71 -19.72 -9.28
N ASP A 13 4.87 -20.42 -10.05
CA ASP A 13 3.76 -21.25 -9.54
C ASP A 13 4.19 -22.43 -8.64
N ARG A 14 5.50 -22.75 -8.60
CA ARG A 14 6.06 -23.81 -7.74
C ARG A 14 6.62 -23.25 -6.42
N GLY A 15 6.54 -21.94 -6.21
CA GLY A 15 7.08 -21.27 -5.01
C GLY A 15 8.60 -21.06 -5.06
N GLU A 16 9.24 -21.21 -6.21
CA GLU A 16 10.67 -20.96 -6.39
C GLU A 16 10.88 -19.51 -6.86
N ILE A 17 12.07 -18.95 -6.61
CA ILE A 17 12.42 -17.61 -7.08
C ILE A 17 12.51 -17.63 -8.62
N GLU A 18 11.66 -16.85 -9.27
CA GLU A 18 11.70 -16.63 -10.72
C GLU A 18 12.59 -15.44 -11.07
N VAL A 19 12.39 -14.31 -10.39
CA VAL A 19 13.14 -13.08 -10.67
C VAL A 19 13.36 -12.24 -9.41
N THR A 20 14.48 -11.54 -9.36
CA THR A 20 14.71 -10.47 -8.39
C THR A 20 14.24 -9.16 -9.00
N VAL A 21 13.27 -8.49 -8.36
CA VAL A 21 12.67 -7.26 -8.88
C VAL A 21 13.49 -6.06 -8.39
N ASP A 22 13.80 -5.12 -9.30
CA ASP A 22 14.43 -3.86 -8.92
C ASP A 22 13.48 -3.05 -8.03
N ARG A 23 13.93 -2.74 -6.81
CA ARG A 23 13.17 -2.04 -5.78
C ARG A 23 13.22 -0.51 -5.89
N ASN A 24 14.10 0.06 -6.72
CA ASN A 24 14.38 1.51 -6.75
C ASN A 24 13.14 2.40 -6.96
N LYS A 25 12.10 1.87 -7.59
CA LYS A 25 10.82 2.57 -7.84
C LYS A 25 9.62 1.85 -7.25
N LEU A 26 9.83 0.90 -6.35
CA LEU A 26 8.75 0.18 -5.68
C LEU A 26 8.44 0.84 -4.35
N TRP A 27 7.15 0.92 -4.05
CA TRP A 27 6.63 1.56 -2.85
C TRP A 27 5.57 0.68 -2.21
N HIS A 28 5.55 0.64 -0.88
CA HIS A 28 4.42 0.19 -0.11
C HIS A 28 3.32 1.25 -0.16
N ALA A 29 2.16 0.88 -0.73
CA ALA A 29 0.94 1.64 -0.57
C ALA A 29 0.54 1.63 0.91
N LEU A 30 0.27 2.82 1.46
CA LEU A 30 -0.14 3.04 2.84
C LEU A 30 -1.35 3.97 2.84
N THR A 31 -2.05 4.05 3.97
CA THR A 31 -3.15 4.99 4.20
C THR A 31 -2.73 6.04 5.24
N PRO A 32 -3.38 7.21 5.35
CA PRO A 32 -4.49 7.70 4.52
C PRO A 32 -4.10 7.94 3.05
N GLN A 33 -5.06 7.73 2.15
CA GLN A 33 -4.98 8.17 0.75
C GLN A 33 -5.97 9.32 0.53
N LEU A 34 -5.52 10.40 -0.12
CA LEU A 34 -6.30 11.63 -0.26
C LEU A 34 -6.64 11.91 -1.72
N PHE A 35 -7.94 12.00 -2.00
CA PHE A 35 -8.49 12.31 -3.32
C PHE A 35 -9.65 13.31 -3.21
N ARG A 36 -9.99 13.98 -4.33
CA ARG A 36 -11.24 14.74 -4.38
C ARG A 36 -12.41 13.75 -4.32
N ALA A 37 -13.38 14.03 -3.44
CA ALA A 37 -14.48 13.10 -3.17
C ALA A 37 -15.26 12.69 -4.42
N GLY A 38 -15.67 13.65 -5.27
CA GLY A 38 -16.40 13.34 -6.51
C GLY A 38 -15.60 12.47 -7.47
N LEU A 39 -14.32 12.80 -7.65
CA LEU A 39 -13.41 12.03 -8.50
C LEU A 39 -13.21 10.59 -7.99
N LEU A 40 -13.02 10.43 -6.68
CA LEU A 40 -12.88 9.11 -6.07
C LEU A 40 -14.15 8.28 -6.23
N LEU A 41 -15.32 8.88 -6.01
CA LEU A 41 -16.60 8.19 -6.16
C LEU A 41 -16.79 7.69 -7.58
N GLU A 42 -16.59 8.56 -8.59
CA GLU A 42 -16.69 8.20 -10.00
C GLU A 42 -15.74 7.03 -10.36
N ALA A 43 -14.50 7.08 -9.87
CA ALA A 43 -13.51 6.03 -10.13
C ALA A 43 -13.87 4.69 -9.48
N LEU A 44 -14.35 4.72 -8.23
CA LEU A 44 -14.82 3.53 -7.53
C LEU A 44 -16.06 2.92 -8.20
N GLU A 45 -17.04 3.75 -8.57
CA GLU A 45 -18.24 3.31 -9.28
C GLU A 45 -17.92 2.66 -10.63
N ALA A 46 -17.05 3.28 -11.42
CA ALA A 46 -16.62 2.71 -12.70
C ALA A 46 -15.90 1.37 -12.54
N GLY A 47 -15.07 1.25 -11.49
CA GLY A 47 -14.32 0.03 -11.20
C GLY A 47 -15.15 -1.11 -10.59
N LEU A 48 -16.42 -0.90 -10.22
CA LEU A 48 -17.34 -1.98 -9.82
C LEU A 48 -17.53 -3.05 -10.91
N THR A 49 -17.18 -2.74 -12.17
CA THR A 49 -17.18 -3.69 -13.27
C THR A 49 -16.01 -4.70 -13.20
N HIS A 50 -14.91 -4.34 -12.54
CA HIS A 50 -13.70 -5.15 -12.34
C HIS A 50 -13.19 -5.04 -10.88
N PRO A 51 -14.02 -5.43 -9.90
CA PRO A 51 -13.75 -5.19 -8.48
C PRO A 51 -12.47 -5.89 -7.99
N GLU A 52 -12.05 -6.97 -8.66
CA GLU A 52 -10.81 -7.69 -8.34
C GLU A 52 -9.53 -6.88 -8.62
N ARG A 53 -9.63 -5.79 -9.40
CA ARG A 53 -8.52 -4.89 -9.70
C ARG A 53 -8.40 -3.72 -8.73
N ILE A 54 -9.39 -3.50 -7.87
CA ILE A 54 -9.36 -2.45 -6.85
C ILE A 54 -8.79 -3.05 -5.56
N THR A 55 -7.55 -2.69 -5.23
CA THR A 55 -6.89 -3.11 -3.98
C THR A 55 -6.85 -2.01 -2.92
N ASP A 56 -6.99 -0.76 -3.34
CA ASP A 56 -7.03 0.47 -2.54
C ASP A 56 -7.68 1.61 -3.36
N GLU A 57 -7.83 2.81 -2.78
CA GLU A 57 -8.44 3.94 -3.48
C GLU A 57 -7.60 4.38 -4.70
N ALA A 58 -6.27 4.38 -4.60
CA ALA A 58 -5.36 4.73 -5.69
C ALA A 58 -5.55 3.83 -6.93
N SER A 59 -5.69 2.52 -6.75
CA SER A 59 -5.93 1.59 -7.85
C SER A 59 -7.22 1.88 -8.64
N ALA A 60 -8.27 2.38 -7.97
CA ALA A 60 -9.48 2.81 -8.66
C ALA A 60 -9.22 4.02 -9.57
N LEU A 61 -8.42 4.98 -9.11
CA LEU A 61 -8.01 6.15 -9.89
C LEU A 61 -7.09 5.75 -11.07
N GLU A 62 -6.18 4.81 -10.86
CA GLU A 62 -5.28 4.28 -11.89
C GLU A 62 -6.05 3.62 -13.04
N LEU A 63 -7.11 2.86 -12.72
CA LEU A 63 -7.99 2.26 -13.73
C LEU A 63 -8.71 3.30 -14.60
N GLN A 64 -8.90 4.51 -14.08
CA GLN A 64 -9.44 5.67 -14.83
C GLN A 64 -8.35 6.50 -15.53
N GLY A 65 -7.08 6.05 -15.50
CA GLY A 65 -5.96 6.71 -16.17
C GLY A 65 -5.34 7.87 -15.40
N TYR A 66 -5.70 8.07 -14.13
CA TYR A 66 -5.04 9.05 -13.27
C TYR A 66 -3.72 8.51 -12.73
N SER A 67 -2.86 9.42 -12.27
CA SER A 67 -1.58 9.08 -11.64
C SER A 67 -1.51 9.71 -10.24
N PRO A 68 -2.01 9.02 -9.20
CA PRO A 68 -1.88 9.45 -7.81
C PRO A 68 -0.42 9.73 -7.44
N LEU A 69 -0.20 10.74 -6.57
CA LEU A 69 1.13 11.08 -6.10
C LEU A 69 1.58 10.16 -4.97
N LEU A 70 2.87 9.82 -4.96
CA LEU A 70 3.51 9.15 -3.83
C LEU A 70 4.03 10.20 -2.84
N VAL A 71 3.55 10.12 -1.61
CA VAL A 71 4.04 10.91 -0.48
C VAL A 71 4.67 9.96 0.53
N GLU A 72 5.91 10.23 0.91
CA GLU A 72 6.65 9.43 1.89
C GLU A 72 6.00 9.54 3.27
N ALA A 73 5.69 8.39 3.86
CA ALA A 73 5.10 8.28 5.18
C ALA A 73 6.09 7.67 6.18
N PRO A 74 5.98 8.02 7.47
CA PRO A 74 6.70 7.35 8.55
C PRO A 74 6.50 5.82 8.55
N MET A 75 7.52 5.10 9.01
CA MET A 75 7.54 3.63 9.03
C MET A 75 6.68 3.02 10.14
N ASP A 76 6.32 3.80 11.15
CA ASP A 76 5.46 3.42 12.26
C ASP A 76 3.95 3.47 11.90
N ASN A 77 3.61 3.92 10.69
CA ASN A 77 2.27 3.79 10.11
C ASN A 77 1.99 2.35 9.65
N LEU A 78 1.99 1.44 10.63
CA LEU A 78 1.93 0.00 10.46
C LEU A 78 0.50 -0.44 10.13
N LYS A 79 0.37 -1.29 9.11
CA LYS A 79 -0.85 -2.09 8.90
C LYS A 79 -0.73 -3.37 9.73
N ILE A 80 -1.54 -3.51 10.76
CA ILE A 80 -1.65 -4.76 11.55
C ILE A 80 -2.38 -5.79 10.68
N THR A 81 -1.64 -6.77 10.18
CA THR A 81 -2.15 -7.83 9.28
C THR A 81 -1.96 -9.23 9.84
N ARG A 82 -1.05 -9.40 10.80
CA ARG A 82 -0.71 -10.67 11.42
C ARG A 82 -0.63 -10.54 12.94
N PRO A 83 -0.77 -11.64 13.70
CA PRO A 83 -0.64 -11.60 15.15
C PRO A 83 0.68 -11.00 15.64
N GLU A 84 1.79 -11.25 14.93
CA GLU A 84 3.10 -10.72 15.27
C GLU A 84 3.23 -9.19 15.12
N ASP A 85 2.29 -8.52 14.42
CA ASP A 85 2.31 -7.06 14.26
C ASP A 85 1.84 -6.34 15.53
N LEU A 86 1.07 -7.01 16.40
CA LEU A 86 0.45 -6.41 17.59
C LEU A 86 1.47 -5.89 18.63
N PRO A 87 2.48 -6.67 19.06
CA PRO A 87 3.48 -6.16 20.00
C PRO A 87 4.26 -4.96 19.47
N LEU A 88 4.48 -4.90 18.14
CA LEU A 88 5.17 -3.79 17.51
C LEU A 88 4.30 -2.52 17.48
N ALA A 89 3.00 -2.66 17.20
CA ALA A 89 2.06 -1.54 17.27
C ALA A 89 1.95 -0.99 18.69
N GLU A 90 1.88 -1.86 19.70
CA GLU A 90 1.86 -1.46 21.12
C GLU A 90 3.12 -0.66 21.49
N PHE A 91 4.29 -1.13 21.07
CA PHE A 91 5.55 -0.42 21.30
C PHE A 91 5.57 0.99 20.72
N TYR A 92 5.10 1.18 19.48
CA TYR A 92 5.06 2.51 18.87
C TYR A 92 4.07 3.44 19.60
N LEU A 93 2.89 2.93 19.96
CA LEU A 93 1.88 3.72 20.66
C LEU A 93 2.35 4.16 22.05
N GLN A 94 3.04 3.28 22.80
CA GLN A 94 3.60 3.63 24.11
C GLN A 94 4.63 4.76 23.99
N ARG A 95 5.52 4.70 23.00
CA ARG A 95 6.52 5.76 22.78
C ARG A 95 5.93 7.11 22.43
N GLU A 96 4.82 7.13 21.70
CA GLU A 96 4.11 8.38 21.36
C GLU A 96 3.46 9.00 22.59
N LEU A 97 2.90 8.19 23.49
CA LEU A 97 2.28 8.66 24.73
C LEU A 97 3.29 9.17 25.79
N GLU A 98 4.53 8.69 25.71
CA GLU A 98 5.61 9.06 26.63
C GLU A 98 6.39 10.32 26.20
N GLY A 99 6.20 10.80 24.96
CA GLY A 99 6.88 11.97 24.38
C GLY A 99 6.07 13.25 24.46
#